data_AF-A0A2P4XU00-F1
#
_entry.id   AF-A0A2P4XU00-F1
#
_cell.length_a   1.000
_cell.length_b   1.000
_cell.length_c   1.000
_cell.angle_alpha   90.00
_cell.angle_beta   90.00
_cell.angle_gamma   90.00
#
_symmetry.space_group_name_H-M   'P 1'
#
loop_
_entity.id
_entity.type
_entity.pdbx_description
1 polymer ?
#
loop_
_entity_poly.entity_id
_entity_poly.type
_entity_poly.pdbx_seq_one_letter_code
_entity_poly.pdbx_strand_id
1 'polypeptide(L)'
;MKVFSTLALTAAFAVAVRAQSSESSAGTVSASSATSSGSSTTSTTSSKSSSTTKTTTTTSGSSANDFMSSLSDGSSSGAAEAKSDAYHMTPVHVVQARVQSDMPAWNDELQRFVSSYYDDANDAYVGLMDTVNTASVEGALMYVQAEGINYDTRSTEERCTRKNDMTYIVFYEYAIAQTNETLALYQDVASQNEYGTMLAMDSGRCTPSSTTSSGGEVFPTACYYFNGDEGEPEVGPFVGGTTKETDPRAPYPNNVWYSFPNTCPLQEWSAKTSECRASTRAGLCPIGVMPDGISCTFAYRVLGFILIDDLVGITSMVSNTTGETYSNFTEFCEDGGVEFEASESGEWIDGISFWENPQDEDANSERATKLVEAYYNLTNGLIETSGLDSSIIEHMLPLPTPEELAAENPPCYKNVKKWTLAANVSFTAPRARDWTFPTLEKAVGENGGTGDASADSSSTKDSTSSGNSDSSSSGAAMNGVSTVLMSTMLALATALFF
;
A
#
# COMPACT_ATOMS: atom_id res chain seq x y z
N MET A 1 60.77 -24.56 -28.01
CA MET A 1 60.87 -25.65 -29.01
C MET A 1 59.88 -26.75 -28.64
N LYS A 2 58.66 -26.65 -29.16
CA LYS A 2 57.70 -27.71 -29.55
C LYS A 2 56.31 -27.08 -29.67
N VAL A 3 55.77 -27.22 -30.87
CA VAL A 3 54.52 -26.68 -31.43
C VAL A 3 53.43 -27.73 -31.27
N PHE A 4 52.17 -27.32 -31.05
CA PHE A 4 50.88 -27.89 -31.51
C PHE A 4 49.78 -27.03 -30.83
N SER A 5 49.14 -26.05 -31.47
CA SER A 5 48.09 -26.05 -32.50
C SER A 5 46.68 -26.40 -31.99
N THR A 6 45.75 -25.44 -32.18
CA THR A 6 44.28 -25.53 -32.37
C THR A 6 43.42 -26.03 -31.18
N LEU A 7 42.26 -25.48 -30.83
CA LEU A 7 41.16 -24.92 -31.64
C LEU A 7 40.30 -23.96 -30.76
N ALA A 8 39.79 -22.87 -31.35
CA ALA A 8 38.80 -21.97 -30.75
C ALA A 8 37.37 -22.45 -31.09
N LEU A 9 36.43 -22.27 -30.16
CA LEU A 9 35.00 -22.35 -30.45
C LEU A 9 34.27 -21.19 -29.75
N THR A 10 33.87 -20.22 -30.57
CA THR A 10 32.91 -19.16 -30.28
C THR A 10 31.49 -19.71 -30.48
N ALA A 11 30.60 -19.51 -29.52
CA ALA A 11 29.17 -19.76 -29.70
C ALA A 11 28.42 -18.42 -29.64
N ALA A 12 27.89 -18.01 -30.80
CA ALA A 12 26.94 -16.92 -30.94
C ALA A 12 25.52 -17.49 -30.82
N PHE A 13 24.68 -16.89 -29.98
CA PHE A 13 23.24 -17.15 -29.98
C PHE A 13 22.57 -16.24 -31.01
N ALA A 14 21.98 -16.84 -32.04
CA ALA A 14 21.14 -16.17 -33.02
C ALA A 14 19.67 -16.52 -32.74
N VAL A 15 18.86 -15.46 -32.63
CA VAL A 15 17.40 -15.47 -32.57
C VAL A 15 16.83 -16.00 -33.89
N ALA A 16 15.87 -16.92 -33.82
CA ALA A 16 15.09 -17.37 -34.98
C ALA A 16 13.60 -17.16 -34.71
N VAL A 17 13.06 -16.08 -35.29
CA VAL A 17 11.63 -15.86 -35.53
C VAL A 17 11.16 -16.85 -36.59
N ARG A 18 10.03 -17.52 -36.38
CA ARG A 18 9.35 -18.28 -37.43
C ARG A 18 7.86 -17.95 -37.46
N ALA A 19 7.51 -17.15 -38.45
CA ALA A 19 6.16 -16.98 -38.95
C ALA A 19 5.70 -18.24 -39.71
N GLN A 20 4.44 -18.62 -39.57
CA GLN A 20 3.73 -19.45 -40.54
C GLN A 20 2.30 -18.94 -40.71
N SER A 21 1.98 -18.63 -41.96
CA SER A 21 0.67 -18.30 -42.49
C SER A 21 0.26 -19.34 -43.53
N SER A 22 -1.02 -19.26 -43.97
CA SER A 22 -1.73 -20.04 -45.00
C SER A 22 -2.33 -21.39 -44.51
N GLU A 23 -3.54 -21.82 -44.88
CA GLU A 23 -4.45 -21.42 -45.96
C GLU A 23 -5.85 -22.00 -45.74
N SER A 24 -6.83 -21.38 -46.40
CA SER A 24 -8.27 -21.66 -46.39
C SER A 24 -8.67 -22.92 -47.19
N SER A 25 -9.81 -23.55 -46.87
CA SER A 25 -10.60 -24.35 -47.82
C SER A 25 -12.07 -24.48 -47.38
N ALA A 26 -12.95 -24.47 -48.38
CA ALA A 26 -14.39 -24.20 -48.31
C ALA A 26 -15.30 -25.45 -48.23
N GLY A 27 -16.56 -25.21 -47.88
CA GLY A 27 -17.74 -26.05 -48.17
C GLY A 27 -18.77 -25.97 -47.04
N THR A 28 -20.09 -25.92 -47.22
CA THR A 28 -21.01 -25.83 -48.37
C THR A 28 -22.35 -25.39 -47.78
N VAL A 29 -23.13 -24.69 -48.59
CA VAL A 29 -24.49 -24.16 -48.36
C VAL A 29 -25.53 -25.12 -47.76
N SER A 30 -26.47 -24.57 -46.99
CA SER A 30 -27.90 -24.89 -47.13
C SER A 30 -28.76 -23.73 -46.62
N ALA A 31 -29.50 -23.14 -47.55
CA ALA A 31 -30.54 -22.16 -47.31
C ALA A 31 -31.83 -22.85 -46.88
N SER A 32 -32.63 -22.17 -46.05
CA SER A 32 -34.07 -22.37 -46.01
C SER A 32 -34.71 -21.02 -45.71
N SER A 33 -35.26 -20.45 -46.78
CA SER A 33 -36.12 -19.29 -46.83
C SER A 33 -37.51 -19.64 -46.29
N ALA A 34 -38.11 -18.72 -45.54
CA ALA A 34 -39.56 -18.58 -45.48
C ALA A 34 -39.90 -17.08 -45.47
N THR A 35 -40.64 -16.70 -46.50
CA THR A 35 -41.11 -15.36 -46.84
C THR A 35 -42.56 -15.22 -46.36
N SER A 36 -42.91 -14.04 -45.83
CA SER A 36 -44.25 -13.44 -45.91
C SER A 36 -44.13 -11.99 -45.44
N SER A 37 -44.13 -10.98 -46.32
CA SER A 37 -45.33 -10.28 -46.82
C SER A 37 -46.16 -9.74 -45.64
N GLY A 38 -46.28 -8.45 -45.34
CA GLY A 38 -46.24 -7.23 -46.16
C GLY A 38 -47.54 -6.47 -45.86
N SER A 39 -47.49 -5.20 -45.45
CA SER A 39 -48.41 -4.16 -45.93
C SER A 39 -48.07 -2.78 -45.36
N SER A 40 -48.23 -1.82 -46.24
CA SER A 40 -47.98 -0.38 -46.19
C SER A 40 -49.10 0.41 -45.50
N THR A 41 -48.73 1.53 -44.84
CA THR A 41 -49.49 2.79 -45.02
C THR A 41 -48.60 4.01 -44.85
N THR A 42 -48.80 4.94 -45.78
CA THR A 42 -48.07 6.18 -46.05
C THR A 42 -48.58 7.34 -45.19
N SER A 43 -47.69 8.20 -44.69
CA SER A 43 -47.94 9.65 -44.62
C SER A 43 -46.64 10.44 -44.52
N THR A 44 -46.42 11.24 -45.54
CA THR A 44 -45.43 12.30 -45.74
C THR A 44 -45.45 13.33 -44.60
N THR A 45 -44.31 13.93 -44.21
CA THR A 45 -43.97 15.37 -44.39
C THR A 45 -42.60 15.70 -43.75
N SER A 46 -41.77 16.44 -44.51
CA SER A 46 -40.70 17.38 -44.09
C SER A 46 -39.50 16.93 -43.25
N SER A 47 -38.41 16.65 -43.98
CA SER A 47 -37.09 17.32 -43.87
C SER A 47 -36.66 17.96 -42.54
N LYS A 48 -35.70 17.35 -41.86
CA LYS A 48 -34.51 18.05 -41.32
C LYS A 48 -33.34 17.07 -41.21
N SER A 49 -32.22 17.47 -41.79
CA SER A 49 -30.94 16.78 -41.81
C SER A 49 -30.37 16.69 -40.40
N SER A 50 -30.07 15.49 -39.92
CA SER A 50 -29.18 15.27 -38.77
C SER A 50 -28.27 14.10 -39.09
N SER A 51 -27.00 14.40 -39.30
CA SER A 51 -25.91 13.45 -39.46
C SER A 51 -25.80 12.56 -38.24
N THR A 52 -26.14 11.27 -38.39
CA THR A 52 -25.91 10.24 -37.37
C THR A 52 -24.44 9.85 -37.41
N THR A 53 -23.64 10.49 -36.55
CA THR A 53 -22.33 9.96 -36.17
C THR A 53 -22.57 8.67 -35.37
N LYS A 54 -22.10 7.54 -35.89
CA LYS A 54 -21.97 6.30 -35.12
C LYS A 54 -20.98 6.58 -33.98
N THR A 55 -21.51 6.78 -32.79
CA THR A 55 -20.71 6.72 -31.56
C THR A 55 -20.36 5.26 -31.34
N THR A 56 -19.14 4.89 -31.73
CA THR A 56 -18.46 3.71 -31.22
C THR A 56 -18.38 3.86 -29.71
N THR A 57 -19.03 2.98 -28.97
CA THR A 57 -18.96 2.92 -27.52
C THR A 57 -17.58 2.37 -27.17
N THR A 58 -16.62 3.26 -27.00
CA THR A 58 -15.40 2.97 -26.24
C THR A 58 -15.77 3.12 -24.77
N THR A 59 -15.87 2.00 -24.05
CA THR A 59 -15.82 1.98 -22.59
C THR A 59 -14.45 2.49 -22.20
N SER A 60 -14.38 3.76 -21.83
CA SER A 60 -13.16 4.45 -21.41
C SER A 60 -13.42 5.06 -20.04
N GLY A 61 -12.62 4.65 -19.05
CA GLY A 61 -12.48 5.30 -17.74
C GLY A 61 -13.54 4.93 -16.70
N SER A 62 -13.24 3.93 -15.86
CA SER A 62 -13.80 3.92 -14.50
C SER A 62 -13.33 5.20 -13.81
N SER A 63 -14.25 6.10 -13.49
CA SER A 63 -13.97 7.26 -12.66
C SER A 63 -13.39 6.81 -11.32
N ALA A 64 -12.43 7.55 -10.75
CA ALA A 64 -11.93 7.33 -9.38
C ALA A 64 -13.05 7.20 -8.32
N ASN A 65 -14.24 7.72 -8.62
CA ASN A 65 -15.42 7.71 -7.75
C ASN A 65 -16.24 6.42 -7.79
N ASP A 66 -15.73 5.31 -8.34
CA ASP A 66 -16.47 4.03 -8.37
C ASP A 66 -16.12 3.07 -7.22
N PHE A 67 -15.06 3.33 -6.45
CA PHE A 67 -14.51 2.36 -5.51
C PHE A 67 -15.54 1.86 -4.50
N MET A 68 -16.10 2.73 -3.67
CA MET A 68 -17.09 2.33 -2.66
C MET A 68 -18.32 1.68 -3.31
N SER A 69 -18.76 2.19 -4.46
CA SER A 69 -19.91 1.64 -5.19
C SER A 69 -19.67 0.27 -5.83
N SER A 70 -18.39 -0.09 -6.05
CA SER A 70 -17.98 -1.38 -6.60
C SER A 70 -17.94 -2.49 -5.53
N LEU A 71 -17.92 -2.11 -4.26
CA LEU A 71 -17.90 -3.04 -3.14
C LEU A 71 -19.31 -3.55 -2.85
N SER A 72 -19.42 -4.86 -2.62
CA SER A 72 -20.66 -5.54 -2.27
C SER A 72 -20.83 -5.64 -0.76
N ASP A 73 -22.08 -5.55 -0.30
CA ASP A 73 -22.43 -5.95 1.07
C ASP A 73 -22.10 -7.44 1.23
N GLY A 74 -21.11 -7.77 2.07
CA GLY A 74 -20.65 -9.14 2.25
C GLY A 74 -21.79 -10.11 2.61
N SER A 75 -21.68 -11.37 2.17
CA SER A 75 -22.68 -12.42 2.43
C SER A 75 -22.46 -13.19 3.75
N SER A 76 -21.67 -12.66 4.68
CA SER A 76 -21.36 -13.36 5.94
C SER A 76 -22.59 -13.37 6.87
N SER A 77 -22.72 -14.42 7.69
CA SER A 77 -23.75 -14.51 8.72
C SER A 77 -23.66 -13.37 9.74
N GLY A 78 -22.45 -12.83 9.96
CA GLY A 78 -22.20 -11.67 10.82
C GLY A 78 -22.88 -10.39 10.30
N ALA A 79 -22.88 -10.15 8.98
CA ALA A 79 -23.58 -9.00 8.38
C ALA A 79 -25.11 -9.11 8.49
N ALA A 80 -25.66 -10.33 8.61
CA ALA A 80 -27.09 -10.56 8.84
C ALA A 80 -27.48 -10.44 10.33
N GLU A 81 -26.61 -10.85 11.26
CA GLU A 81 -26.77 -10.62 12.70
C GLU A 81 -26.60 -9.13 13.07
N ALA A 82 -25.67 -8.42 12.42
CA ALA A 82 -25.47 -6.97 12.53
C ALA A 82 -26.71 -6.15 12.17
N LYS A 83 -27.54 -6.64 11.23
CA LYS A 83 -28.82 -6.00 10.89
C LYS A 83 -29.87 -6.12 12.00
N SER A 84 -29.64 -6.97 13.00
CA SER A 84 -30.55 -7.19 14.13
C SER A 84 -30.08 -6.57 15.46
N ASP A 85 -28.84 -6.07 15.53
CA ASP A 85 -28.27 -5.44 16.73
C ASP A 85 -27.68 -4.03 16.47
N ALA A 86 -27.13 -3.45 17.55
CA ALA A 86 -26.64 -2.09 17.71
C ALA A 86 -25.82 -1.51 16.53
N TYR A 87 -25.88 -0.18 16.40
CA TYR A 87 -25.06 0.69 15.54
C TYR A 87 -23.70 0.11 15.10
N HIS A 88 -23.31 0.39 13.85
CA HIS A 88 -21.97 0.11 13.31
C HIS A 88 -21.41 1.34 12.59
N MET A 89 -20.08 1.46 12.59
CA MET A 89 -19.39 2.50 11.82
C MET A 89 -19.79 2.39 10.35
N THR A 90 -20.25 3.50 9.77
CA THR A 90 -20.46 3.55 8.32
C THR A 90 -19.09 3.61 7.64
N PRO A 91 -18.82 2.79 6.63
CA PRO A 91 -17.54 2.79 5.93
C PRO A 91 -17.13 4.20 5.47
N VAL A 92 -15.86 4.54 5.69
CA VAL A 92 -15.26 5.78 5.21
C VAL A 92 -14.28 5.51 4.07
N HIS A 93 -14.32 6.33 3.04
CA HIS A 93 -13.40 6.33 1.92
C HIS A 93 -12.22 7.28 2.22
N VAL A 94 -11.00 6.75 2.22
CA VAL A 94 -9.77 7.53 2.44
C VAL A 94 -8.68 7.15 1.45
N VAL A 95 -7.78 8.10 1.17
CA VAL A 95 -6.57 7.85 0.38
C VAL A 95 -5.36 7.93 1.29
N GLN A 96 -4.43 6.99 1.13
CA GLN A 96 -3.16 6.98 1.85
C GLN A 96 -2.03 6.53 0.91
N ALA A 97 -0.79 6.71 1.34
CA ALA A 97 0.39 6.31 0.62
C ALA A 97 1.20 5.26 1.40
N ARG A 98 1.94 4.42 0.67
CA ARG A 98 2.89 3.47 1.26
C ARG A 98 4.17 3.47 0.44
N VAL A 99 5.31 3.52 1.12
CA VAL A 99 6.62 3.38 0.50
C VAL A 99 6.97 1.90 0.40
N GLN A 100 7.34 1.42 -0.78
CA GLN A 100 7.54 0.00 -1.06
C GLN A 100 8.79 -0.21 -1.93
N SER A 101 9.38 -1.40 -1.82
CA SER A 101 10.47 -1.83 -2.69
C SER A 101 9.98 -2.55 -3.93
N ASP A 102 8.89 -3.31 -3.81
CA ASP A 102 8.29 -4.02 -4.93
C ASP A 102 7.30 -3.16 -5.70
N MET A 103 7.31 -3.33 -7.02
CA MET A 103 6.35 -2.70 -7.92
C MET A 103 5.01 -3.44 -7.84
N PRO A 104 3.89 -2.75 -7.59
CA PRO A 104 2.57 -3.36 -7.73
C PRO A 104 2.36 -3.90 -9.15
N ALA A 105 1.95 -5.16 -9.26
CA ALA A 105 1.74 -5.84 -10.54
C ALA A 105 0.27 -5.80 -10.95
N TRP A 106 -0.02 -5.39 -12.18
CA TRP A 106 -1.37 -5.45 -12.71
C TRP A 106 -1.82 -6.91 -12.89
N ASN A 107 -2.99 -7.24 -12.36
CA ASN A 107 -3.62 -8.54 -12.51
C ASN A 107 -4.87 -8.42 -13.40
N ASP A 108 -4.82 -9.05 -14.57
CA ASP A 108 -5.91 -8.98 -15.55
C ASP A 108 -7.19 -9.71 -15.09
N GLU A 109 -7.09 -10.73 -14.24
CA GLU A 109 -8.28 -11.44 -13.74
C GLU A 109 -9.06 -10.56 -12.76
N LEU A 110 -8.35 -9.92 -11.83
CA LEU A 110 -8.92 -9.08 -10.79
C LEU A 110 -9.12 -7.62 -11.21
N GLN A 111 -8.57 -7.23 -12.37
CA GLN A 111 -8.56 -5.86 -12.90
C GLN A 111 -8.08 -4.85 -11.85
N ARG A 112 -6.94 -5.13 -11.22
CA ARG A 112 -6.31 -4.29 -10.18
C ARG A 112 -4.83 -4.59 -10.04
N PHE A 113 -4.09 -3.68 -9.42
CA PHE A 113 -2.74 -3.99 -8.94
C PHE A 113 -2.78 -4.87 -7.69
N VAL A 114 -1.87 -5.84 -7.64
CA VAL A 114 -1.65 -6.81 -6.56
C VAL A 114 -0.15 -6.98 -6.31
N SER A 115 0.24 -7.77 -5.31
CA SER A 115 1.64 -8.09 -5.04
C SER A 115 2.22 -8.98 -6.14
N SER A 116 3.48 -8.73 -6.51
CA SER A 116 4.20 -9.55 -7.50
C SER A 116 4.80 -10.84 -6.92
N TYR A 117 4.73 -11.05 -5.60
CA TYR A 117 5.35 -12.18 -4.92
C TYR A 117 4.53 -13.48 -4.93
N TYR A 118 3.29 -13.44 -5.41
CA TYR A 118 2.35 -14.55 -5.35
C TYR A 118 1.78 -14.87 -6.72
N ASP A 119 1.68 -16.17 -7.02
CA ASP A 119 1.07 -16.66 -8.27
C ASP A 119 -0.46 -16.70 -8.19
N ASP A 120 -1.01 -16.98 -7.01
CA ASP A 120 -2.45 -16.97 -6.77
C ASP A 120 -2.96 -15.53 -6.63
N ALA A 121 -4.04 -15.21 -7.33
CA ALA A 121 -4.58 -13.85 -7.40
C ALA A 121 -5.10 -13.36 -6.03
N ASN A 122 -5.68 -14.24 -5.21
CA ASN A 122 -6.16 -13.86 -3.87
C ASN A 122 -4.98 -13.68 -2.91
N ASP A 123 -3.99 -14.57 -2.95
CA ASP A 123 -2.79 -14.41 -2.13
C ASP A 123 -2.01 -13.14 -2.52
N ALA A 124 -1.93 -12.82 -3.82
CA ALA A 124 -1.34 -11.58 -4.33
C ALA A 124 -2.10 -10.34 -3.84
N TYR A 125 -3.43 -10.39 -3.78
CA TYR A 125 -4.26 -9.34 -3.19
C TYR A 125 -4.02 -9.21 -1.68
N VAL A 126 -3.94 -10.32 -0.96
CA VAL A 126 -3.67 -10.27 0.49
C VAL A 126 -2.26 -9.70 0.74
N GLY A 127 -1.28 -10.11 -0.06
CA GLY A 127 0.14 -9.77 0.11
C GLY A 127 0.46 -8.27 0.21
N LEU A 128 -0.28 -7.39 -0.49
CA LEU A 128 -0.04 -5.95 -0.38
C LEU A 128 -0.47 -5.35 0.96
N MET A 129 -1.42 -5.97 1.67
CA MET A 129 -2.01 -5.41 2.89
C MET A 129 -2.05 -6.43 4.05
N ASP A 130 -1.14 -7.41 4.04
CA ASP A 130 -1.09 -8.45 5.07
C ASP A 130 -0.30 -7.99 6.31
N THR A 131 -0.94 -7.19 7.15
CA THR A 131 -0.35 -6.59 8.36
C THR A 131 0.81 -5.66 8.03
N VAL A 132 0.48 -4.44 7.56
CA VAL A 132 1.45 -3.47 7.05
C VAL A 132 1.24 -2.08 7.66
N ASN A 133 2.25 -1.22 7.54
CA ASN A 133 2.12 0.21 7.82
C ASN A 133 1.85 0.98 6.52
N THR A 134 1.09 2.05 6.63
CA THR A 134 0.88 3.06 5.59
C THR A 134 0.99 4.44 6.24
N ALA A 135 0.89 5.50 5.46
CA ALA A 135 0.95 6.86 5.96
C ALA A 135 0.09 7.80 5.11
N SER A 136 -0.17 9.01 5.61
CA SER A 136 -0.60 10.10 4.74
C SER A 136 0.46 10.36 3.65
N VAL A 137 0.12 11.16 2.65
CA VAL A 137 1.06 11.53 1.58
C VAL A 137 2.33 12.19 2.18
N GLU A 138 2.11 13.06 3.15
CA GLU A 138 3.16 13.74 3.91
C GLU A 138 3.97 12.75 4.75
N GLY A 139 3.30 11.78 5.39
CA GLY A 139 3.96 10.77 6.19
C GLY A 139 4.81 9.79 5.39
N ALA A 140 4.44 9.50 4.13
CA ALA A 140 5.27 8.71 3.24
C ALA A 140 6.59 9.43 2.91
N LEU A 141 6.55 10.74 2.66
CA LEU A 141 7.78 11.54 2.44
C LEU A 141 8.60 11.69 3.71
N MET A 142 7.95 11.86 4.87
CA MET A 142 8.66 11.85 6.15
C MET A 142 9.41 10.53 6.37
N TYR A 143 8.79 9.38 6.06
CA TYR A 143 9.46 8.08 6.16
C TYR A 143 10.65 7.96 5.21
N VAL A 144 10.49 8.37 3.93
CA VAL A 144 11.61 8.42 2.98
C VAL A 144 12.74 9.28 3.54
N GLN A 145 12.48 10.53 3.91
CA GLN A 145 13.49 11.50 4.36
C GLN A 145 14.18 11.10 5.67
N ALA A 146 13.39 10.84 6.72
CA ALA A 146 13.91 10.68 8.08
C ALA A 146 14.47 9.27 8.34
N GLU A 147 14.04 8.27 7.58
CA GLU A 147 14.43 6.88 7.79
C GLU A 147 15.02 6.19 6.56
N GLY A 148 14.59 6.57 5.37
CA GLY A 148 14.90 5.85 4.13
C GLY A 148 16.23 6.20 3.49
N ILE A 149 16.57 7.50 3.46
CA ILE A 149 17.59 8.01 2.53
C ILE A 149 18.76 8.74 3.19
N ASN A 150 18.79 8.92 4.52
CA ASN A 150 19.92 9.59 5.15
C ASN A 150 21.22 8.82 4.87
N TYR A 151 22.19 9.49 4.26
CA TYR A 151 23.47 8.96 3.84
C TYR A 151 24.22 8.32 5.03
N ASP A 152 24.21 8.98 6.19
CA ASP A 152 25.01 8.58 7.35
C ASP A 152 24.41 7.43 8.17
N THR A 153 23.14 7.12 8.00
CA THR A 153 22.49 5.99 8.70
C THR A 153 22.71 4.66 8.00
N ARG A 154 23.32 4.67 6.80
CA ARG A 154 23.55 3.49 5.96
C ARG A 154 25.00 3.04 6.03
N SER A 155 25.19 1.71 6.03
CA SER A 155 26.52 1.08 5.98
C SER A 155 27.28 1.52 4.71
N THR A 156 28.60 1.33 4.70
CA THR A 156 29.39 1.62 3.49
C THR A 156 29.00 0.68 2.35
N GLU A 157 28.70 -0.57 2.67
CA GLU A 157 28.31 -1.62 1.72
C GLU A 157 26.94 -1.37 1.10
N GLU A 158 25.98 -0.80 1.85
CA GLU A 158 24.62 -0.52 1.40
C GLU A 158 24.41 0.97 1.07
N ARG A 159 25.50 1.74 0.94
CA ARG A 159 25.41 3.20 0.81
C ARG A 159 24.56 3.65 -0.39
N CYS A 160 24.67 2.91 -1.50
CA CYS A 160 23.93 3.15 -2.73
C CYS A 160 22.67 2.30 -2.88
N THR A 161 22.11 1.89 -1.74
CA THR A 161 20.80 1.26 -1.63
C THR A 161 19.97 2.05 -0.61
N ARG A 162 18.72 2.39 -0.92
CA ARG A 162 17.84 3.01 0.09
C ARG A 162 17.48 1.96 1.13
N LYS A 163 17.24 2.36 2.38
CA LYS A 163 16.81 1.42 3.43
C LYS A 163 15.61 0.61 2.92
N ASN A 164 15.58 -0.70 3.16
CA ASN A 164 14.52 -1.61 2.70
C ASN A 164 14.25 -1.58 1.19
N ASP A 165 15.23 -1.19 0.36
CA ASP A 165 15.11 -1.11 -1.10
C ASP A 165 13.96 -0.20 -1.59
N MET A 166 13.63 0.85 -0.82
CA MET A 166 12.54 1.79 -1.16
C MET A 166 12.70 2.33 -2.58
N THR A 167 11.67 2.08 -3.40
CA THR A 167 11.69 2.44 -4.83
C THR A 167 10.42 3.20 -5.22
N TYR A 168 9.29 2.83 -4.65
CA TYR A 168 7.98 3.34 -5.04
C TYR A 168 7.26 4.05 -3.90
N ILE A 169 6.55 5.12 -4.23
CA ILE A 169 5.46 5.65 -3.39
C ILE A 169 4.16 5.22 -4.05
N VAL A 170 3.43 4.32 -3.38
CA VAL A 170 2.22 3.70 -3.88
C VAL A 170 1.01 4.33 -3.22
N PHE A 171 0.06 4.79 -4.03
CA PHE A 171 -1.20 5.39 -3.58
C PHE A 171 -2.28 4.32 -3.49
N TYR A 172 -2.95 4.28 -2.37
CA TYR A 172 -4.04 3.39 -2.07
C TYR A 172 -5.28 4.19 -1.73
N GLU A 173 -6.43 3.70 -2.14
CA GLU A 173 -7.69 4.08 -1.54
C GLU A 173 -8.22 2.93 -0.67
N TYR A 174 -8.91 3.30 0.40
CA TYR A 174 -9.43 2.38 1.41
C TYR A 174 -10.87 2.69 1.73
N ALA A 175 -11.64 1.62 1.94
CA ALA A 175 -12.89 1.66 2.68
C ALA A 175 -12.55 1.17 4.09
N ILE A 176 -12.93 1.91 5.13
CA ILE A 176 -12.61 1.56 6.51
C ILE A 176 -13.87 1.60 7.38
N ALA A 177 -14.10 0.53 8.14
CA ALA A 177 -15.08 0.50 9.22
C ALA A 177 -14.44 -0.18 10.44
N GLN A 178 -14.29 0.55 11.54
CA GLN A 178 -13.77 0.00 12.78
C GLN A 178 -14.81 -0.90 13.47
N THR A 179 -14.35 -1.77 14.35
CA THR A 179 -15.23 -2.50 15.26
C THR A 179 -15.86 -1.54 16.28
N ASN A 180 -17.01 -1.91 16.84
CA ASN A 180 -17.64 -1.12 17.90
C ASN A 180 -16.76 -1.09 19.16
N GLU A 181 -16.07 -2.18 19.43
CA GLU A 181 -15.16 -2.36 20.55
C GLU A 181 -13.96 -1.41 20.40
N THR A 182 -13.42 -1.24 19.19
CA THR A 182 -12.35 -0.27 18.90
C THR A 182 -12.83 1.14 19.19
N LEU A 183 -14.00 1.51 18.68
CA LEU A 183 -14.56 2.84 18.93
C LEU A 183 -14.86 3.05 20.42
N ALA A 184 -15.38 2.04 21.12
CA ALA A 184 -15.63 2.10 22.55
C ALA A 184 -14.33 2.31 23.36
N LEU A 185 -13.22 1.74 22.91
CA LEU A 185 -11.91 1.83 23.55
C LEU A 185 -11.19 3.15 23.25
N TYR A 186 -11.13 3.57 21.97
CA TYR A 186 -10.21 4.61 21.50
C TYR A 186 -10.83 5.96 21.19
N GLN A 187 -12.13 6.06 20.85
CA GLN A 187 -12.72 7.28 20.26
C GLN A 187 -12.59 8.56 21.12
N ASP A 188 -12.41 8.41 22.43
CA ASP A 188 -12.31 9.54 23.36
C ASP A 188 -10.83 9.95 23.64
N VAL A 189 -9.85 9.09 23.33
CA VAL A 189 -8.43 9.23 23.73
C VAL A 189 -7.41 9.21 22.59
N ALA A 190 -7.69 8.53 21.48
CA ALA A 190 -6.76 8.47 20.35
C ALA A 190 -6.51 9.87 19.76
N SER A 191 -5.34 10.09 19.16
CA SER A 191 -5.04 11.34 18.45
C SER A 191 -5.93 11.53 17.22
N GLN A 192 -6.36 10.40 16.63
CA GLN A 192 -7.24 10.32 15.47
C GLN A 192 -8.47 9.51 15.89
N ASN A 193 -9.57 10.16 16.23
CA ASN A 193 -10.66 9.54 16.99
C ASN A 193 -11.42 8.44 16.21
N GLU A 194 -11.35 8.42 14.87
CA GLU A 194 -11.89 7.33 14.04
C GLU A 194 -10.99 6.08 13.98
N TYR A 195 -9.83 6.11 14.64
CA TYR A 195 -8.83 5.03 14.59
C TYR A 195 -8.44 4.55 15.99
N GLY A 196 -7.88 3.34 16.04
CA GLY A 196 -7.08 2.92 17.19
C GLY A 196 -5.73 3.64 17.21
N THR A 197 -4.90 3.35 18.20
CA THR A 197 -3.50 3.82 18.18
C THR A 197 -2.71 3.12 17.08
N MET A 198 -1.80 3.82 16.41
CA MET A 198 -0.91 3.19 15.42
C MET A 198 0.01 2.19 16.12
N LEU A 199 0.07 0.98 15.59
CA LEU A 199 0.97 -0.08 16.04
C LEU A 199 1.97 -0.37 14.94
N ALA A 200 3.26 -0.23 15.21
CA ALA A 200 4.27 -0.54 14.21
C ALA A 200 4.15 -2.00 13.77
N MET A 201 4.14 -2.22 12.46
CA MET A 201 4.08 -3.54 11.83
C MET A 201 5.36 -3.81 11.04
N ASP A 202 6.06 -4.91 11.33
CA ASP A 202 7.25 -5.35 10.63
C ASP A 202 7.13 -6.81 10.24
N SER A 203 7.56 -7.15 9.02
CA SER A 203 7.58 -8.54 8.51
C SER A 203 6.23 -9.27 8.57
N GLY A 204 5.12 -8.53 8.46
CA GLY A 204 3.76 -9.09 8.47
C GLY A 204 3.14 -9.29 9.84
N ARG A 205 3.74 -8.74 10.89
CA ARG A 205 3.22 -8.79 12.26
C ARG A 205 3.42 -7.47 12.98
N CYS A 206 2.83 -7.33 14.16
CA CYS A 206 3.24 -6.33 15.13
C CYS A 206 4.74 -6.40 15.40
N THR A 207 5.39 -5.24 15.49
CA THR A 207 6.78 -5.14 15.91
C THR A 207 6.90 -5.52 17.39
N PRO A 208 7.72 -6.52 17.76
CA PRO A 208 7.99 -6.82 19.17
C PRO A 208 8.60 -5.61 19.89
N SER A 209 8.09 -5.32 21.09
CA SER A 209 8.61 -4.26 21.96
C SER A 209 9.92 -4.65 22.66
N SER A 210 10.11 -5.95 22.89
CA SER A 210 11.30 -6.50 23.53
C SER A 210 11.40 -8.01 23.32
N THR A 211 12.48 -8.60 23.80
CA THR A 211 12.68 -10.05 23.87
C THR A 211 12.90 -10.48 25.31
N THR A 212 12.35 -11.63 25.66
CA THR A 212 12.57 -12.29 26.95
C THR A 212 13.97 -12.89 27.02
N SER A 213 14.46 -13.18 28.23
CA SER A 213 15.76 -13.85 28.43
C SER A 213 15.86 -15.23 27.76
N SER A 214 14.73 -15.85 27.43
CA SER A 214 14.63 -17.11 26.69
C SER A 214 14.53 -16.94 25.16
N GLY A 215 14.59 -15.71 24.66
CA GLY A 215 14.49 -15.40 23.23
C GLY A 215 13.07 -15.32 22.68
N GLY A 216 12.04 -15.42 23.53
CA GLY A 216 10.65 -15.21 23.13
C GLY A 216 10.35 -13.71 22.96
N GLU A 217 9.54 -13.36 21.97
CA GLU A 217 9.16 -11.98 21.68
C GLU A 217 8.05 -11.48 22.61
N VAL A 218 8.08 -10.19 22.94
CA VAL A 218 7.04 -9.52 23.73
C VAL A 218 6.45 -8.40 22.90
N PHE A 219 5.18 -8.49 22.56
CA PHE A 219 4.48 -7.48 21.78
C PHE A 219 3.92 -6.34 22.65
N PRO A 220 3.73 -5.14 22.08
CA PRO A 220 2.91 -4.10 22.71
C PRO A 220 1.54 -4.65 23.10
N THR A 221 1.00 -4.26 24.25
CA THR A 221 -0.26 -4.83 24.78
C THR A 221 -1.42 -4.71 23.79
N ALA A 222 -1.56 -3.58 23.09
CA ALA A 222 -2.61 -3.44 22.08
C ALA A 222 -2.54 -4.41 20.89
N CYS A 223 -1.40 -5.05 20.63
CA CYS A 223 -1.34 -6.11 19.63
C CYS A 223 -2.11 -7.36 20.07
N TYR A 224 -2.21 -7.61 21.38
CA TYR A 224 -3.00 -8.72 21.91
C TYR A 224 -4.51 -8.44 21.86
N TYR A 225 -4.93 -7.16 21.78
CA TYR A 225 -6.34 -6.80 21.66
C TYR A 225 -6.98 -7.25 20.35
N PHE A 226 -6.19 -7.52 19.31
CA PHE A 226 -6.74 -7.90 18.01
C PHE A 226 -7.55 -9.19 18.04
N ASN A 227 -7.11 -10.19 18.82
CA ASN A 227 -7.82 -11.47 18.96
C ASN A 227 -8.06 -11.87 20.43
N GLY A 228 -7.83 -10.96 21.38
CA GLY A 228 -7.92 -11.27 22.81
C GLY A 228 -6.83 -12.24 23.28
N ASP A 229 -5.65 -12.17 22.66
CA ASP A 229 -4.49 -12.98 23.02
C ASP A 229 -4.08 -12.71 24.48
N GLU A 230 -3.48 -13.69 25.15
CA GLU A 230 -3.04 -13.58 26.55
C GLU A 230 -4.15 -13.16 27.55
N GLY A 231 -5.42 -13.41 27.20
CA GLY A 231 -6.59 -13.09 28.04
C GLY A 231 -6.97 -11.60 28.04
N GLU A 232 -6.38 -10.81 27.13
CA GLU A 232 -6.75 -9.42 26.89
C GLU A 232 -8.13 -9.31 26.20
N PRO A 233 -8.78 -8.13 26.21
CA PRO A 233 -10.06 -7.97 25.53
C PRO A 233 -9.93 -8.17 24.01
N GLU A 234 -10.84 -8.96 23.44
CA GLU A 234 -10.97 -9.12 21.98
C GLU A 234 -11.65 -7.89 21.37
N VAL A 235 -10.86 -6.85 21.09
CA VAL A 235 -11.31 -5.61 20.42
C VAL A 235 -11.53 -5.85 18.93
N GLY A 236 -10.86 -6.85 18.36
CA GLY A 236 -10.84 -7.12 16.92
C GLY A 236 -9.75 -6.37 16.18
N PRO A 237 -9.47 -6.74 14.92
CA PRO A 237 -8.50 -6.03 14.09
C PRO A 237 -8.98 -4.61 13.81
N PHE A 238 -8.13 -3.61 14.02
CA PHE A 238 -8.48 -2.22 13.79
C PHE A 238 -7.41 -1.48 13.02
N VAL A 239 -7.82 -0.50 12.21
CA VAL A 239 -6.87 0.42 11.59
C VAL A 239 -6.40 1.40 12.66
N GLY A 240 -5.10 1.43 12.92
CA GLY A 240 -4.47 2.37 13.86
C GLY A 240 -4.06 3.66 13.15
N GLY A 241 -4.05 4.79 13.84
CA GLY A 241 -3.68 6.10 13.29
C GLY A 241 -3.03 7.01 14.35
N THR A 242 -1.87 7.59 14.06
CA THR A 242 -1.18 8.50 14.98
C THR A 242 -0.46 9.61 14.23
N THR A 243 -0.60 10.84 14.72
CA THR A 243 0.06 12.03 14.16
C THR A 243 1.57 11.98 14.41
N LYS A 244 2.36 12.29 13.39
CA LYS A 244 3.83 12.36 13.42
C LYS A 244 4.36 13.71 12.89
N GLU A 245 3.55 14.75 13.03
CA GLU A 245 3.79 16.09 12.45
C GLU A 245 5.04 16.77 13.00
N THR A 246 5.43 16.47 14.24
CA THR A 246 6.50 17.16 14.96
C THR A 246 7.80 16.35 15.04
N ASP A 247 8.05 15.40 14.13
CA ASP A 247 9.34 14.71 14.09
C ASP A 247 10.44 15.76 13.80
N PRO A 248 11.43 15.95 14.70
CA PRO A 248 12.40 17.02 14.57
C PRO A 248 13.30 16.85 13.33
N ARG A 249 13.39 15.65 12.74
CA ARG A 249 14.20 15.39 11.55
C ARG A 249 13.49 15.80 10.27
N ALA A 250 12.16 15.79 10.30
CA ALA A 250 11.28 15.93 9.15
C ALA A 250 9.86 16.32 9.60
N PRO A 251 9.63 17.57 10.04
CA PRO A 251 8.32 18.02 10.49
C PRO A 251 7.40 18.26 9.29
N TYR A 252 6.60 17.25 8.97
CA TYR A 252 5.62 17.31 7.88
C TYR A 252 4.23 17.60 8.47
N PRO A 253 3.61 18.76 8.20
CA PRO A 253 2.24 19.04 8.65
C PRO A 253 1.24 17.99 8.14
N ASN A 254 0.21 17.67 8.94
CA ASN A 254 -0.80 16.65 8.62
C ASN A 254 -0.26 15.21 8.44
N ASN A 255 1.01 14.96 8.82
CA ASN A 255 1.59 13.63 8.81
C ASN A 255 0.87 12.71 9.80
N VAL A 256 0.22 11.67 9.27
CA VAL A 256 -0.37 10.59 10.05
C VAL A 256 0.21 9.26 9.57
N TRP A 257 0.63 8.43 10.52
CA TRP A 257 1.04 7.05 10.27
C TRP A 257 -0.08 6.11 10.67
N TYR A 258 -0.26 5.06 9.88
CA TYR A 258 -1.32 4.10 10.08
C TYR A 258 -0.79 2.66 10.11
N SER A 259 -1.54 1.80 10.78
CA SER A 259 -1.28 0.37 10.86
C SER A 259 -2.51 -0.41 10.43
N PHE A 260 -2.33 -1.35 9.51
CA PHE A 260 -3.39 -2.17 8.92
C PHE A 260 -3.16 -3.65 9.26
N PRO A 261 -3.54 -4.10 10.46
CA PRO A 261 -3.42 -5.50 10.85
C PRO A 261 -4.38 -6.37 10.04
N ASN A 262 -3.89 -7.50 9.54
CA ASN A 262 -4.72 -8.57 9.00
C ASN A 262 -4.68 -9.80 9.92
N THR A 263 -5.17 -10.94 9.44
CA THR A 263 -5.10 -12.23 10.13
C THR A 263 -3.69 -12.55 10.64
N CYS A 264 -3.62 -13.25 11.78
CA CYS A 264 -2.37 -13.63 12.45
C CYS A 264 -1.40 -12.47 12.71
N PRO A 265 -1.85 -11.37 13.35
CA PRO A 265 -1.04 -10.16 13.47
C PRO A 265 0.20 -10.31 14.37
N LEU A 266 0.38 -11.45 15.04
CA LEU A 266 1.57 -11.75 15.86
C LEU A 266 2.56 -12.71 15.16
N GLN A 267 2.27 -13.14 13.93
CA GLN A 267 3.09 -14.10 13.18
C GLN A 267 3.70 -13.42 11.94
N GLU A 268 5.00 -13.63 11.71
CA GLU A 268 5.64 -13.22 10.46
C GLU A 268 4.94 -13.85 9.26
N TRP A 269 5.06 -13.21 8.08
CA TRP A 269 4.45 -13.70 6.83
C TRP A 269 4.69 -15.19 6.59
N SER A 270 5.92 -15.67 6.81
CA SER A 270 6.30 -17.08 6.59
C SER A 270 5.61 -18.07 7.54
N ALA A 271 5.11 -17.60 8.69
CA ALA A 271 4.46 -18.40 9.73
C ALA A 271 2.92 -18.31 9.70
N LYS A 272 2.34 -17.49 8.81
CA LYS A 272 0.88 -17.33 8.69
C LYS A 272 0.24 -18.49 7.93
N THR A 273 -0.03 -19.58 8.64
CA THR A 273 -0.69 -20.76 8.06
C THR A 273 -2.18 -20.53 7.81
N SER A 274 -2.79 -21.35 6.95
CA SER A 274 -4.24 -21.37 6.72
C SER A 274 -5.04 -21.55 8.01
N GLU A 275 -4.55 -22.40 8.92
CA GLU A 275 -5.20 -22.67 10.21
C GLU A 275 -5.16 -21.43 11.10
N CYS A 276 -4.00 -20.76 11.16
CA CYS A 276 -3.88 -19.52 11.91
C CYS A 276 -4.83 -18.46 11.33
N ARG A 277 -4.83 -18.27 10.00
CA ARG A 277 -5.68 -17.26 9.35
C ARG A 277 -7.15 -17.49 9.62
N ALA A 278 -7.60 -18.75 9.61
CA ALA A 278 -8.97 -19.12 9.93
C ALA A 278 -9.33 -18.98 11.42
N SER A 279 -8.33 -18.93 12.31
CA SER A 279 -8.53 -18.79 13.76
C SER A 279 -8.59 -17.35 14.26
N THR A 280 -8.18 -16.39 13.43
CA THR A 280 -8.17 -14.96 13.75
C THR A 280 -9.20 -14.20 12.93
N ARG A 281 -9.75 -13.12 13.49
CA ARG A 281 -10.60 -12.21 12.71
C ARG A 281 -9.76 -11.50 11.63
N ALA A 282 -10.36 -11.30 10.46
CA ALA A 282 -9.68 -10.62 9.35
C ALA A 282 -9.79 -9.11 9.51
N GLY A 283 -8.70 -8.40 9.24
CA GLY A 283 -8.76 -6.95 9.01
C GLY A 283 -9.11 -6.66 7.57
N LEU A 284 -8.39 -7.28 6.64
CA LEU A 284 -8.61 -7.15 5.21
C LEU A 284 -9.85 -7.93 4.77
N CYS A 285 -10.78 -7.25 4.13
CA CYS A 285 -11.96 -7.86 3.52
C CYS A 285 -11.58 -8.71 2.30
N PRO A 286 -12.38 -9.75 1.98
CA PRO A 286 -12.29 -10.38 0.68
C PRO A 286 -12.42 -9.38 -0.47
N ILE A 287 -11.84 -9.70 -1.62
CA ILE A 287 -11.87 -8.83 -2.80
C ILE A 287 -13.32 -8.44 -3.12
N GLY A 288 -13.56 -7.13 -3.27
CA GLY A 288 -14.87 -6.59 -3.66
C GLY A 288 -15.91 -6.61 -2.55
N VAL A 289 -15.53 -6.83 -1.29
CA VAL A 289 -16.44 -6.80 -0.14
C VAL A 289 -16.25 -5.51 0.65
N MET A 290 -17.37 -4.84 0.96
CA MET A 290 -17.40 -3.65 1.80
C MET A 290 -17.12 -4.03 3.27
N PRO A 291 -16.23 -3.32 3.99
CA PRO A 291 -16.03 -3.56 5.41
C PRO A 291 -17.29 -3.23 6.21
N ASP A 292 -17.55 -4.01 7.24
CA ASP A 292 -18.70 -3.86 8.14
C ASP A 292 -18.27 -3.63 9.60
N GLY A 293 -16.97 -3.67 9.90
CA GLY A 293 -16.44 -3.58 11.26
C GLY A 293 -16.63 -4.87 12.07
N ILE A 294 -17.09 -5.96 11.44
CA ILE A 294 -17.46 -7.21 12.10
C ILE A 294 -16.70 -8.36 11.45
N SER A 295 -16.99 -8.61 10.17
CA SER A 295 -16.36 -9.62 9.33
C SER A 295 -14.94 -9.20 8.95
N CYS A 296 -14.78 -7.91 8.66
CA CYS A 296 -13.51 -7.27 8.31
C CYS A 296 -13.60 -5.76 8.52
N THR A 297 -12.45 -5.09 8.60
CA THR A 297 -12.38 -3.66 8.95
C THR A 297 -11.90 -2.75 7.84
N PHE A 298 -11.27 -3.29 6.80
CA PHE A 298 -10.90 -2.50 5.64
C PHE A 298 -10.91 -3.28 4.33
N ALA A 299 -11.21 -2.58 3.26
CA ALA A 299 -10.96 -3.01 1.88
C ALA A 299 -10.07 -1.96 1.21
N TYR A 300 -9.36 -2.35 0.15
CA TYR A 300 -8.49 -1.43 -0.58
C TYR A 300 -8.50 -1.67 -2.10
N ARG A 301 -8.06 -0.64 -2.81
CA ARG A 301 -7.56 -0.70 -4.19
C ARG A 301 -6.31 0.17 -4.30
N VAL A 302 -5.32 -0.28 -5.07
CA VAL A 302 -4.18 0.56 -5.45
C VAL A 302 -4.63 1.48 -6.59
N LEU A 303 -4.46 2.78 -6.41
CA LEU A 303 -4.72 3.77 -7.45
C LEU A 303 -3.59 3.76 -8.48
N GLY A 304 -2.35 3.70 -8.00
CA GLY A 304 -1.14 3.73 -8.83
C GLY A 304 0.07 4.05 -7.97
N PHE A 305 1.19 4.39 -8.60
CA PHE A 305 2.44 4.64 -7.90
C PHE A 305 3.40 5.53 -8.72
N ILE A 306 4.39 6.09 -8.05
CA ILE A 306 5.51 6.79 -8.70
C ILE A 306 6.85 6.24 -8.22
N LEU A 307 7.88 6.34 -9.06
CA LEU A 307 9.26 6.10 -8.62
C LEU A 307 9.75 7.28 -7.79
N ILE A 308 10.43 6.98 -6.69
CA ILE A 308 11.09 8.01 -5.89
C ILE A 308 12.15 8.74 -6.75
N ASP A 309 12.88 8.03 -7.59
CA ASP A 309 13.92 8.61 -8.46
C ASP A 309 13.36 9.65 -9.44
N ASP A 310 12.17 9.39 -10.01
CA ASP A 310 11.47 10.34 -10.87
C ASP A 310 10.97 11.54 -10.07
N LEU A 311 10.39 11.31 -8.88
CA LEU A 311 9.89 12.39 -8.01
C LEU A 311 10.98 13.39 -7.64
N VAL A 312 12.14 12.87 -7.21
CA VAL A 312 13.24 13.70 -6.71
C VAL A 312 14.14 14.22 -7.83
N GLY A 313 13.89 13.78 -9.07
CA GLY A 313 14.55 14.26 -10.27
C GLY A 313 15.89 13.59 -10.61
N ILE A 314 16.25 12.50 -9.93
CA ILE A 314 17.50 11.75 -10.21
C ILE A 314 17.54 11.30 -11.67
N THR A 315 16.42 10.79 -12.21
CA THR A 315 16.34 10.32 -13.61
C THR A 315 16.45 11.44 -14.65
N SER A 316 16.40 12.70 -14.23
CA SER A 316 16.61 13.87 -15.09
C SER A 316 18.03 14.45 -14.97
N MET A 317 18.85 13.97 -14.03
CA MET A 317 20.22 14.43 -13.85
C MET A 317 21.17 13.70 -14.80
N VAL A 318 22.16 14.42 -15.35
CA VAL A 318 23.16 13.87 -16.28
C VAL A 318 24.38 13.37 -15.51
N SER A 319 24.77 12.12 -15.75
CA SER A 319 25.99 11.52 -15.21
C SER A 319 27.23 12.26 -15.70
N ASN A 320 28.14 12.53 -14.77
CA ASN A 320 29.43 13.13 -15.08
C ASN A 320 30.37 12.10 -15.75
N THR A 321 30.12 10.81 -15.54
CA THR A 321 30.92 9.71 -16.08
C THR A 321 30.42 9.26 -17.46
N THR A 322 29.11 9.07 -17.65
CA THR A 322 28.57 8.55 -18.93
C THR A 322 28.12 9.65 -19.88
N GLY A 323 27.73 10.83 -19.37
CA GLY A 323 27.10 11.90 -20.14
C GLY A 323 25.65 11.62 -20.51
N GLU A 324 25.07 10.53 -20.03
CA GLU A 324 23.66 10.16 -20.17
C GLU A 324 22.91 10.47 -18.85
N THR A 325 21.58 10.48 -18.87
CA THR A 325 20.80 10.64 -17.64
C THR A 325 20.90 9.39 -16.77
N TYR A 326 20.94 9.55 -15.44
CA TYR A 326 20.95 8.39 -14.54
C TYR A 326 19.69 7.55 -14.68
N SER A 327 19.86 6.23 -14.61
CA SER A 327 18.73 5.29 -14.69
C SER A 327 17.99 5.17 -13.36
N ASN A 328 18.69 5.37 -12.23
CA ASN A 328 18.17 5.19 -10.88
C ASN A 328 19.11 5.78 -9.81
N PHE A 329 18.69 5.75 -8.54
CA PHE A 329 19.49 6.16 -7.39
C PHE A 329 20.84 5.45 -7.27
N THR A 330 20.91 4.14 -7.55
CA THR A 330 22.16 3.39 -7.42
C THR A 330 23.22 3.94 -8.36
N GLU A 331 22.89 4.19 -9.62
CA GLU A 331 23.82 4.77 -10.60
C GLU A 331 24.27 6.19 -10.17
N PHE A 332 23.33 7.01 -9.73
CA PHE A 332 23.61 8.36 -9.22
C PHE A 332 24.58 8.34 -8.02
N CYS A 333 24.33 7.44 -7.07
CA CYS A 333 25.16 7.31 -5.88
C CYS A 333 26.55 6.74 -6.18
N GLU A 334 26.65 5.75 -7.08
CA GLU A 334 27.93 5.19 -7.50
C GLU A 334 28.80 6.18 -8.28
N ASP A 335 28.20 7.16 -8.97
CA ASP A 335 28.88 8.31 -9.59
C ASP A 335 29.26 9.40 -8.57
N GLY A 336 29.11 9.13 -7.27
CA GLY A 336 29.46 10.02 -6.17
C GLY A 336 28.35 10.98 -5.74
N GLY A 337 27.12 10.79 -6.23
CA GLY A 337 25.96 11.58 -5.85
C GLY A 337 25.49 11.31 -4.41
N VAL A 338 25.06 12.37 -3.74
CA VAL A 338 24.41 12.29 -2.43
C VAL A 338 22.95 12.71 -2.60
N GLU A 339 22.00 11.82 -2.30
CA GLU A 339 20.58 12.16 -2.37
C GLU A 339 20.19 13.03 -1.17
N PHE A 340 20.56 12.59 0.03
CA PHE A 340 20.24 13.29 1.27
C PHE A 340 21.23 12.93 2.37
N GLU A 341 21.85 13.93 2.96
CA GLU A 341 22.73 13.81 4.11
C GLU A 341 22.33 14.86 5.16
N ALA A 342 22.07 14.38 6.37
CA ALA A 342 21.72 15.22 7.49
C ALA A 342 22.23 14.61 8.80
N SER A 343 22.40 15.46 9.81
CA SER A 343 22.76 14.99 11.16
C SER A 343 21.68 14.08 11.76
N GLU A 344 21.98 13.41 12.88
CA GLU A 344 20.99 12.58 13.59
C GLU A 344 19.73 13.36 14.01
N SER A 345 19.86 14.68 14.23
CA SER A 345 18.73 15.57 14.53
C SER A 345 18.05 16.13 13.28
N GLY A 346 18.52 15.78 12.08
CA GLY A 346 17.98 16.20 10.78
C GLY A 346 18.50 17.54 10.26
N GLU A 347 19.61 18.06 10.80
CA GLU A 347 20.21 19.28 10.24
C GLU A 347 20.85 18.97 8.88
N TRP A 348 20.48 19.72 7.85
CA TRP A 348 20.98 19.53 6.48
C TRP A 348 22.50 19.64 6.37
N ILE A 349 23.12 18.71 5.65
CA ILE A 349 24.57 18.71 5.35
C ILE A 349 24.79 18.82 3.84
N ASP A 350 24.25 17.87 3.07
CA ASP A 350 24.38 17.80 1.61
C ASP A 350 23.19 17.03 1.00
N GLY A 351 23.01 17.12 -0.31
CA GLY A 351 21.98 16.38 -1.02
C GLY A 351 21.44 17.10 -2.24
N ILE A 352 20.44 16.49 -2.88
CA ILE A 352 19.76 17.08 -4.04
C ILE A 352 18.76 18.15 -3.60
N SER A 353 18.52 19.12 -4.49
CA SER A 353 17.68 20.30 -4.23
C SER A 353 16.26 19.99 -3.76
N PHE A 354 15.73 18.82 -4.15
CA PHE A 354 14.41 18.37 -3.72
C PHE A 354 14.30 18.34 -2.19
N TRP A 355 15.35 17.93 -1.47
CA TRP A 355 15.34 17.71 -0.02
C TRP A 355 15.82 18.90 0.82
N GLU A 356 16.22 20.02 0.19
CA GLU A 356 16.76 21.20 0.90
C GLU A 356 15.78 21.77 1.95
N ASN A 357 16.29 22.13 3.13
CA ASN A 357 15.50 22.56 4.29
C ASN A 357 14.60 21.43 4.86
N PRO A 358 15.20 20.33 5.35
CA PRO A 358 14.45 19.15 5.81
C PRO A 358 13.61 19.41 7.07
N GLN A 359 13.99 20.40 7.87
CA GLN A 359 13.31 20.78 9.12
C GLN A 359 12.30 21.92 8.95
N ASP A 360 12.08 22.40 7.73
CA ASP A 360 11.15 23.49 7.43
C ASP A 360 9.77 22.93 7.00
N GLU A 361 8.74 23.26 7.77
CA GLU A 361 7.36 22.74 7.56
C GLU A 361 6.75 23.18 6.21
N ASP A 362 7.09 24.38 5.72
CA ASP A 362 6.59 24.89 4.45
C ASP A 362 7.27 24.16 3.28
N ALA A 363 8.59 23.95 3.36
CA ALA A 363 9.33 23.15 2.39
C ALA A 363 8.82 21.69 2.34
N ASN A 364 8.55 21.10 3.51
CA ASN A 364 7.98 19.75 3.63
C ASN A 364 6.56 19.68 3.01
N SER A 365 5.73 20.69 3.25
CA SER A 365 4.40 20.80 2.63
C SER A 365 4.47 20.97 1.10
N GLU A 366 5.45 21.71 0.60
CA GLU A 366 5.69 21.86 -0.84
C GLU A 366 6.11 20.52 -1.48
N ARG A 367 6.94 19.72 -0.81
CA ARG A 367 7.31 18.37 -1.31
C ARG A 367 6.11 17.43 -1.39
N ALA A 368 5.22 17.46 -0.39
CA ALA A 368 3.97 16.70 -0.43
C ALA A 368 3.07 17.14 -1.61
N THR A 369 3.01 18.44 -1.87
CA THR A 369 2.30 18.98 -3.04
C THR A 369 2.92 18.48 -4.35
N LYS A 370 4.25 18.52 -4.47
CA LYS A 370 4.99 18.01 -5.65
C LYS A 370 4.76 16.52 -5.88
N LEU A 371 4.63 15.72 -4.82
CA LEU A 371 4.29 14.30 -4.91
C LEU A 371 2.90 14.09 -5.54
N VAL A 372 1.89 14.82 -5.06
CA VAL A 372 0.52 14.77 -5.64
C VAL A 372 0.51 15.27 -7.08
N GLU A 373 1.21 16.37 -7.38
CA GLU A 373 1.33 16.94 -8.72
C GLU A 373 2.05 15.99 -9.68
N ALA A 374 3.12 15.32 -9.25
CA ALA A 374 3.84 14.33 -10.05
C ALA A 374 2.92 13.17 -10.44
N TYR A 375 2.14 12.64 -9.49
CA TYR A 375 1.18 11.58 -9.77
C TYR A 375 0.04 12.04 -10.70
N TYR A 376 -0.48 13.25 -10.48
CA TYR A 376 -1.47 13.86 -11.36
C TYR A 376 -0.93 14.01 -12.79
N ASN A 377 0.29 14.52 -12.95
CA ASN A 377 0.91 14.69 -14.25
C ASN A 377 1.15 13.34 -14.94
N LEU A 378 1.58 12.32 -14.19
CA LEU A 378 1.80 10.96 -14.71
C LEU A 378 0.50 10.38 -15.28
N THR A 379 -0.56 10.39 -14.48
CA THR A 379 -1.87 9.80 -14.83
C THR A 379 -2.61 10.57 -15.92
N ASN A 380 -2.27 11.85 -16.15
CA ASN A 380 -2.84 12.67 -17.22
C ASN A 380 -1.94 12.74 -18.48
N GLY A 381 -0.87 11.95 -18.55
CA GLY A 381 0.03 11.93 -19.70
C GLY A 381 0.76 13.25 -19.93
N LEU A 382 0.99 14.01 -18.86
CA LEU A 382 1.70 15.30 -18.87
C LEU A 382 3.21 15.15 -18.61
N ILE A 383 3.67 13.93 -18.33
CA ILE A 383 5.09 13.61 -18.17
C ILE A 383 5.61 12.97 -19.45
N GLU A 384 6.68 13.55 -20.02
CA GLU A 384 7.32 13.03 -21.24
C GLU A 384 8.32 11.90 -20.96
N THR A 385 8.84 11.85 -19.73
CA THR A 385 9.87 10.88 -19.31
C THR A 385 9.52 10.32 -17.93
N SER A 386 9.18 9.04 -17.86
CA SER A 386 9.07 8.27 -16.61
C SER A 386 9.82 6.96 -16.76
N GLY A 387 10.34 6.44 -15.64
CA GLY A 387 10.88 5.08 -15.57
C GLY A 387 9.82 3.98 -15.72
N LEU A 388 8.53 4.32 -15.77
CA LEU A 388 7.43 3.37 -15.93
C LEU A 388 7.02 3.17 -17.39
N ASP A 389 6.67 1.93 -17.73
CA ASP A 389 6.08 1.60 -19.02
C ASP A 389 4.66 2.18 -19.15
N SER A 390 4.33 2.71 -20.33
CA SER A 390 2.99 3.25 -20.63
C SER A 390 1.85 2.25 -20.40
N SER A 391 2.09 0.95 -20.61
CA SER A 391 1.14 -0.14 -20.34
C SER A 391 0.89 -0.39 -18.86
N ILE A 392 1.76 0.12 -17.96
CA ILE A 392 1.49 0.12 -16.53
C ILE A 392 0.68 1.36 -16.17
N ILE A 393 1.06 2.52 -16.72
CA ILE A 393 0.42 3.81 -16.45
C ILE A 393 -1.06 3.79 -16.89
N GLU A 394 -1.41 3.10 -17.98
CA GLU A 394 -2.79 3.01 -18.46
C GLU A 394 -3.77 2.36 -17.47
N HIS A 395 -3.25 1.61 -16.51
CA HIS A 395 -4.03 0.97 -15.44
C HIS A 395 -4.14 1.82 -14.17
N MET A 396 -3.41 2.94 -14.09
CA MET A 396 -3.46 3.83 -12.93
C MET A 396 -4.73 4.70 -12.95
N LEU A 397 -5.25 4.98 -11.76
CA LEU A 397 -6.44 5.78 -11.55
C LEU A 397 -6.08 7.15 -10.95
N PRO A 398 -6.79 8.23 -11.32
CA PRO A 398 -6.55 9.53 -10.73
C PRO A 398 -6.88 9.52 -9.22
N LEU A 399 -6.25 10.40 -8.45
CA LEU A 399 -6.60 10.59 -7.05
C LEU A 399 -7.99 11.26 -6.95
N PRO A 400 -8.89 10.80 -6.07
CA PRO A 400 -10.10 11.54 -5.76
C PRO A 400 -9.74 12.86 -5.06
N THR A 401 -10.53 13.90 -5.31
CA THR A 401 -10.35 15.20 -4.66
C THR A 401 -10.84 15.17 -3.21
N PRO A 402 -10.32 16.03 -2.32
CA PRO A 402 -10.87 16.19 -0.97
C PRO A 402 -12.38 16.46 -0.95
N GLU A 403 -12.90 17.22 -1.92
CA GLU A 403 -14.33 17.48 -2.07
C GLU A 403 -15.13 16.24 -2.43
N GLU A 404 -14.62 15.38 -3.32
CA GLU A 404 -15.25 14.10 -3.67
C GLU A 404 -15.30 13.16 -2.47
N LEU A 405 -14.17 13.01 -1.77
CA LEU A 405 -14.10 12.21 -0.54
C LEU A 405 -15.04 12.76 0.54
N ALA A 406 -15.11 14.08 0.73
CA ALA A 406 -16.01 14.70 1.71
C ALA A 406 -17.50 14.53 1.35
N ALA A 407 -17.83 14.47 0.06
CA ALA A 407 -19.21 14.27 -0.40
C ALA A 407 -19.66 12.81 -0.27
N GLU A 408 -18.75 11.85 -0.46
CA GLU A 408 -19.03 10.42 -0.33
C GLU A 408 -19.06 9.97 1.13
N ASN A 409 -18.21 10.55 1.98
CA ASN A 409 -18.08 10.13 3.36
C ASN A 409 -19.28 10.51 4.25
N PRO A 410 -19.67 9.65 5.21
CA PRO A 410 -20.67 9.99 6.19
C PRO A 410 -20.19 11.16 7.07
N PRO A 411 -21.10 12.04 7.54
CA PRO A 411 -20.73 13.05 8.53
C PRO A 411 -20.07 12.42 9.76
N CYS A 412 -18.92 12.95 10.19
CA CYS A 412 -18.10 12.39 11.27
C CYS A 412 -18.88 12.08 12.56
N TYR A 413 -19.88 12.91 12.93
CA TYR A 413 -20.72 12.69 14.13
C TYR A 413 -21.55 11.39 14.08
N LYS A 414 -21.68 10.76 12.91
CA LYS A 414 -22.29 9.44 12.76
C LYS A 414 -21.32 8.31 13.03
N ASN A 415 -20.01 8.52 12.92
CA ASN A 415 -18.99 7.48 13.07
C ASN A 415 -18.26 7.53 14.41
N VAL A 416 -18.15 8.70 15.04
CA VAL A 416 -17.50 8.85 16.35
C VAL A 416 -18.25 9.82 17.27
N LYS A 417 -18.24 9.51 18.57
CA LYS A 417 -18.84 10.37 19.60
C LYS A 417 -18.11 11.71 19.71
N LYS A 418 -16.78 11.65 19.77
CA LYS A 418 -15.87 12.78 19.83
C LYS A 418 -15.22 12.90 18.46
N TRP A 419 -15.31 14.08 17.86
CA TRP A 419 -14.65 14.36 16.61
C TRP A 419 -13.60 15.44 16.85
N THR A 420 -12.38 15.20 16.39
CA THR A 420 -11.34 16.23 16.30
C THR A 420 -11.51 16.92 14.97
N LEU A 421 -11.52 18.26 14.98
CA LEU A 421 -11.28 19.06 13.78
C LEU A 421 -9.82 18.79 13.38
N ALA A 422 -9.54 17.71 12.66
CA ALA A 422 -8.25 17.62 11.97
C ALA A 422 -8.19 18.79 10.98
N ALA A 423 -7.09 19.55 11.05
CA ALA A 423 -6.86 20.71 10.22
C ALA A 423 -6.99 20.30 8.73
N ASN A 424 -7.69 21.12 7.95
CA ASN A 424 -7.88 21.03 6.48
C ASN A 424 -9.05 20.24 5.88
N VAL A 425 -10.05 19.79 6.64
CA VAL A 425 -11.36 19.44 6.03
C VAL A 425 -12.45 20.38 6.54
N SER A 426 -12.57 21.56 5.91
CA SER A 426 -13.65 22.52 6.17
C SER A 426 -14.99 22.05 5.60
N PHE A 427 -15.54 20.94 6.09
CA PHE A 427 -16.89 20.51 5.73
C PHE A 427 -17.67 20.06 6.96
N THR A 428 -18.14 21.04 7.72
CA THR A 428 -19.08 20.79 8.83
C THR A 428 -20.50 20.69 8.29
N ALA A 429 -20.98 19.46 8.10
CA ALA A 429 -22.42 19.25 8.18
C ALA A 429 -22.84 19.49 9.64
N PRO A 430 -23.74 20.44 9.94
CA PRO A 430 -24.17 20.68 11.32
C PRO A 430 -24.79 19.38 11.88
N ARG A 431 -24.46 19.07 13.14
CA ARG A 431 -25.06 17.94 13.86
C ARG A 431 -26.58 18.04 13.74
N ALA A 432 -27.22 17.02 13.18
CA ALA A 432 -28.67 16.94 13.17
C ALA A 432 -29.16 17.00 14.63
N ARG A 433 -30.10 17.91 14.92
CA ARG A 433 -30.56 18.17 16.31
C ARG A 433 -31.11 16.92 17.01
N ASP A 434 -31.46 15.89 16.26
CA ASP A 434 -32.12 14.68 16.73
C ASP A 434 -31.22 13.43 16.74
N TRP A 435 -29.93 13.54 16.39
CA TRP A 435 -28.99 12.40 16.43
C TRP A 435 -28.20 12.35 17.74
N THR A 436 -28.23 11.19 18.39
CA THR A 436 -27.38 10.87 19.55
C THR A 436 -26.51 9.68 19.21
N PHE A 437 -25.19 9.86 19.31
CA PHE A 437 -24.25 8.76 19.13
C PHE A 437 -24.52 7.69 20.21
N PRO A 438 -24.66 6.41 19.84
CA PRO A 438 -25.00 5.37 20.79
C PRO A 438 -23.86 5.12 21.78
N THR A 439 -24.21 4.59 22.95
CA THR A 439 -23.19 4.09 23.87
C THR A 439 -22.72 2.73 23.36
N LEU A 440 -21.42 2.60 23.10
CA LEU A 440 -20.80 1.36 22.65
C LEU A 440 -20.26 0.59 23.86
N GLU A 441 -20.39 -0.72 23.82
CA GLU A 441 -19.84 -1.62 24.84
C GLU A 441 -18.36 -1.87 24.57
N LYS A 442 -17.55 -1.88 25.64
CA LYS A 442 -16.14 -2.25 25.54
C LYS A 442 -16.00 -3.77 25.58
N ALA A 443 -15.09 -4.32 24.80
CA ALA A 443 -14.64 -5.69 24.97
C ALA A 443 -14.09 -5.93 26.39
N VAL A 444 -14.25 -7.15 26.90
CA VAL A 444 -13.83 -7.55 28.24
C VAL A 444 -12.94 -8.79 28.12
N GLY A 445 -11.70 -8.70 28.61
CA GLY A 445 -10.77 -9.83 28.66
C GLY A 445 -11.10 -10.83 29.77
N GLU A 446 -10.38 -11.96 29.81
CA GLU A 446 -10.62 -13.05 30.76
C GLU A 446 -10.55 -12.61 32.24
N ASN A 447 -9.75 -11.59 32.52
CA ASN A 447 -9.57 -11.03 33.86
C ASN A 447 -10.56 -9.90 34.19
N GLY A 448 -11.52 -9.60 33.32
CA GLY A 448 -12.48 -8.50 33.48
C GLY A 448 -11.94 -7.11 33.08
N GLY A 449 -10.72 -7.04 32.53
CA GLY A 449 -10.13 -5.80 32.00
C GLY A 449 -10.78 -5.39 30.68
N THR A 450 -10.85 -4.08 30.40
CA THR A 450 -11.45 -3.54 29.16
C THR A 450 -10.43 -2.89 28.22
N GLY A 451 -9.15 -3.19 28.44
CA GLY A 451 -8.03 -2.58 27.73
C GLY A 451 -7.69 -1.19 28.27
N ASP A 452 -6.46 -0.76 28.04
CA ASP A 452 -5.98 0.59 28.35
C ASP A 452 -5.44 1.28 27.11
N ALA A 453 -6.30 2.08 26.48
CA ALA A 453 -5.95 2.87 25.31
C ALA A 453 -4.86 3.93 25.57
N SER A 454 -4.57 4.27 26.84
CA SER A 454 -3.51 5.24 27.19
C SER A 454 -2.14 4.58 27.24
N ALA A 455 -2.08 3.29 27.61
CA ALA A 455 -0.84 2.51 27.66
C ALA A 455 -0.25 2.24 26.27
N ASP A 456 -1.08 2.32 25.23
CA ASP A 456 -0.70 2.04 23.85
C ASP A 456 -0.03 3.24 23.16
N SER A 457 -0.09 4.43 23.77
CA SER A 457 0.64 5.60 23.29
C SER A 457 2.12 5.46 23.64
N SER A 458 2.88 4.76 22.80
CA SER A 458 4.34 4.72 22.90
C SER A 458 4.93 6.10 22.58
N SER A 459 4.81 7.01 23.55
CA SER A 459 5.51 8.29 23.63
C SER A 459 6.92 8.11 24.21
N THR A 460 7.45 6.88 24.25
CA THR A 460 8.78 6.58 24.76
C THR A 460 9.55 5.70 23.81
N LYS A 461 10.50 6.34 23.12
CA LYS A 461 11.63 5.77 22.37
C LYS A 461 11.22 4.76 21.31
N ASP A 462 11.00 5.30 20.10
CA ASP A 462 11.25 4.56 18.87
C ASP A 462 12.53 3.74 19.04
N SER A 463 12.45 2.46 18.70
CA SER A 463 13.55 1.51 18.82
C SER A 463 14.64 1.87 17.82
N THR A 464 15.36 2.94 18.10
CA THR A 464 16.69 3.20 17.57
C THR A 464 17.58 2.14 18.20
N SER A 465 17.86 1.08 17.45
CA SER A 465 19.00 0.21 17.68
C SER A 465 20.28 1.06 17.57
N SER A 466 20.59 1.78 18.65
CA SER A 466 21.85 2.50 18.87
C SER A 466 22.67 1.64 19.82
N GLY A 467 23.34 0.64 19.25
CA GLY A 467 24.30 -0.18 19.96
C GLY A 467 25.54 0.64 20.29
N ASN A 468 25.64 1.13 21.53
CA ASN A 468 26.89 1.67 22.06
C ASN A 468 27.20 1.01 23.41
N SER A 469 28.11 0.04 23.39
CA SER A 469 28.83 -0.38 24.59
C SER A 469 30.22 -0.88 24.23
N ASP A 470 31.21 -0.03 24.50
CA ASP A 470 32.61 -0.41 24.65
C ASP A 470 32.74 -1.42 25.80
N SER A 471 33.10 -2.66 25.51
CA SER A 471 34.08 -3.41 26.33
C SER A 471 34.52 -4.72 25.66
N SER A 472 35.76 -5.07 25.96
CA SER A 472 36.63 -6.02 25.31
C SER A 472 36.22 -7.51 25.36
N SER A 473 36.50 -8.17 24.22
CA SER A 473 37.00 -9.54 24.05
C SER A 473 36.03 -10.75 23.96
N SER A 474 36.35 -11.57 22.94
CA SER A 474 36.02 -12.98 22.68
C SER A 474 34.60 -13.36 22.23
N GLY A 475 34.40 -13.32 20.91
CA GLY A 475 34.02 -14.48 20.08
C GLY A 475 32.70 -15.20 20.36
N ALA A 476 31.67 -14.87 19.58
CA ALA A 476 30.74 -15.83 18.97
C ALA A 476 29.97 -15.13 17.84
N ALA A 477 29.81 -15.84 16.72
CA ALA A 477 29.27 -15.36 15.46
C ALA A 477 27.78 -14.99 15.52
N MET A 478 27.40 -13.89 14.87
CA MET A 478 26.02 -13.56 14.51
C MET A 478 25.71 -14.19 13.16
N ASN A 479 24.83 -15.19 13.14
CA ASN A 479 24.11 -15.65 11.96
C ASN A 479 22.73 -15.01 12.00
N GLY A 480 22.36 -14.29 10.93
CA GLY A 480 21.05 -13.68 10.81
C GLY A 480 20.92 -12.83 9.55
N VAL A 481 21.48 -13.30 8.43
CA VAL A 481 21.26 -12.71 7.10
C VAL A 481 20.23 -13.59 6.40
N SER A 482 18.98 -13.13 6.31
CA SER A 482 17.97 -13.74 5.46
C SER A 482 18.27 -13.33 4.02
N THR A 483 19.09 -14.12 3.34
CA THR A 483 19.35 -14.00 1.91
C THR A 483 18.23 -14.70 1.17
N VAL A 484 17.45 -13.94 0.39
CA VAL A 484 16.53 -14.49 -0.62
C VAL A 484 17.38 -15.14 -1.72
N LEU A 485 17.59 -16.45 -1.63
CA LEU A 485 18.26 -17.25 -2.64
C LEU A 485 17.24 -17.78 -3.65
N MET A 486 17.16 -17.13 -4.82
CA MET A 486 16.54 -17.70 -6.02
C MET A 486 17.24 -19.03 -6.36
N SER A 487 16.53 -20.16 -6.21
CA SER A 487 17.02 -21.48 -6.59
C SER A 487 16.66 -21.80 -8.04
N THR A 488 17.63 -21.63 -8.94
CA THR A 488 17.64 -22.27 -10.26
C THR A 488 18.13 -23.71 -10.11
N MET A 489 17.23 -24.69 -10.07
CA MET A 489 17.57 -26.11 -10.14
C MET A 489 17.63 -26.56 -11.60
N LEU A 490 18.85 -26.59 -12.15
CA LEU A 490 19.17 -27.31 -13.38
C LEU A 490 19.51 -28.77 -13.05
N ALA A 491 18.72 -29.69 -13.59
CA ALA A 491 18.93 -31.12 -13.52
C ALA A 491 20.14 -31.57 -14.36
N LEU A 492 20.95 -32.50 -13.82
CA LEU A 492 21.78 -33.57 -14.44
C LEU A 492 22.81 -34.00 -13.36
N ALA A 493 23.21 -35.26 -13.12
CA ALA A 493 22.88 -36.57 -13.68
C ALA A 493 23.51 -37.68 -12.80
N THR A 494 23.10 -38.92 -13.09
CA THR A 494 23.86 -40.18 -13.01
C THR A 494 24.19 -40.82 -11.66
N ALA A 495 23.43 -41.90 -11.38
CA ALA A 495 23.88 -43.29 -11.31
C ALA A 495 25.28 -43.58 -10.73
N LEU A 496 25.34 -44.43 -9.69
CA LEU A 496 26.09 -45.71 -9.67
C LEU A 496 26.02 -46.42 -8.28
N PHE A 497 25.76 -47.73 -8.33
CA PHE A 497 25.89 -48.78 -7.27
C PHE A 497 24.93 -48.67 -6.06
N PHE A 498 23.99 -49.56 -5.76
CA PHE A 498 23.80 -51.01 -6.00
C PHE A 498 22.34 -51.32 -6.37
#